data_AF-A0A5J4NA52-F1
#
_entry.id   AF-A0A5J4NA52-F1
#
_cell.length_a   1.000
_cell.length_b   1.000
_cell.length_c   1.000
_cell.angle_alpha   90.00
_cell.angle_beta   90.00
_cell.angle_gamma   90.00
#
_symmetry.space_group_name_H-M   'P 1'
#
loop_
_entity.id
_entity.type
_entity.pdbx_description
1 polymer ?
#
loop_
_entity_poly.entity_id
_entity_poly.type
_entity_poly.pdbx_seq_one_letter_code
_entity_poly.pdbx_strand_id
1 'polypeptide(L)'
;MYQHYLNKGQHVNIPKEEDPYWEVLEDRLLGVAPAFLQALGYRLDVDDKLVVTSIEGEEVGTLSFQLIPCTRSGKPWSELGASGSGHGDFVDDPNELLGQPFHFKIGITDLDILKAHDLTKVTIRYRVFKETDWTIVEFPKDYFRGGTSIRHLIDHTRIVSIPQITFEHLDYLANHCICFMVYVSQAEDVKSHISSTKEFSSVVRSVQASRRYSRVQAEEYCDMNRLKTELTLIQRSLDRHVAVGEQLR
;
A
#
# COMPACT_ATOMS: atom_id res chain seq x y z
N MET A 1 23.20 31.13 -22.33
CA MET A 1 21.98 30.37 -22.63
C MET A 1 20.91 31.24 -23.30
N TYR A 2 20.19 32.13 -22.58
CA TYR A 2 19.11 32.95 -23.15
C TYR A 2 19.54 33.87 -24.31
N GLN A 3 20.68 34.57 -24.17
CA GLN A 3 21.22 35.41 -25.24
C GLN A 3 21.70 34.60 -26.46
N HIS A 4 22.13 33.35 -26.28
CA HIS A 4 22.52 32.46 -27.39
C HIS A 4 21.31 31.94 -28.16
N TYR A 5 20.22 31.61 -27.45
CA TYR A 5 18.94 31.24 -28.04
C TYR A 5 18.38 32.36 -28.93
N LEU A 6 18.39 33.59 -28.41
CA LEU A 6 17.95 34.78 -29.16
C LEU A 6 18.84 35.10 -30.37
N ASN A 7 20.15 34.89 -30.27
CA ASN A 7 21.10 35.30 -31.30
C ASN A 7 21.32 34.27 -32.42
N LYS A 8 20.98 32.99 -32.25
CA LYS A 8 21.31 31.97 -33.26
C LYS A 8 20.19 31.03 -33.68
N GLY A 9 19.02 31.01 -33.02
CA GLY A 9 17.93 30.09 -33.41
C GLY A 9 18.32 28.60 -33.48
N GLN A 10 19.52 28.25 -33.00
CA GLN A 10 20.11 26.93 -33.07
C GLN A 10 20.11 26.38 -31.66
N HIS A 11 19.40 25.27 -31.48
CA HIS A 11 19.44 24.47 -30.27
C HIS A 11 20.89 24.05 -30.03
N VAL A 12 21.52 24.64 -29.01
CA VAL A 12 22.83 24.18 -28.54
C VAL A 12 22.56 22.85 -27.84
N ASN A 13 23.05 21.75 -28.41
CA ASN A 13 22.93 20.43 -27.81
C ASN A 13 23.96 20.31 -26.69
N ILE A 14 23.57 20.78 -25.50
CA ILE A 14 24.40 20.78 -24.30
C ILE A 14 24.23 19.40 -23.63
N PRO A 15 25.32 18.71 -23.25
CA PRO A 15 25.20 17.45 -22.53
C PRO A 15 24.47 17.69 -21.19
N LYS A 16 23.69 16.70 -20.77
CA LYS A 16 22.78 16.77 -19.61
C LYS A 16 23.50 17.20 -18.32
N GLU A 17 24.77 16.85 -18.19
CA GLU A 17 25.62 17.15 -17.04
C GLU A 17 26.05 18.62 -16.97
N GLU A 18 26.03 19.34 -18.11
CA GLU A 18 26.44 20.74 -18.22
C GLU A 18 25.24 21.70 -18.31
N ASP A 19 24.01 21.18 -18.37
CA ASP A 19 22.80 21.98 -18.43
C ASP A 19 22.30 22.33 -17.01
N PRO A 20 22.43 23.59 -16.56
CA PRO A 20 21.95 24.02 -15.24
C PRO A 20 20.42 23.99 -15.11
N TYR A 21 19.69 23.67 -16.18
CA TYR A 21 18.24 23.46 -16.19
C TYR A 21 17.83 22.00 -16.37
N TRP A 22 18.79 21.06 -16.47
CA TRP A 22 18.49 19.63 -16.59
C TRP A 22 18.30 19.00 -15.20
N GLU A 23 17.11 18.46 -14.95
CA GLU A 23 16.76 17.74 -13.73
C GLU A 23 16.36 16.30 -14.06
N VAL A 24 16.73 15.36 -13.20
CA VAL A 24 16.31 13.96 -13.34
C VAL A 24 14.79 13.89 -13.14
N LEU A 25 14.08 13.27 -14.08
CA LEU A 25 12.64 13.12 -14.00
C LEU A 25 12.27 12.32 -12.74
N GLU A 26 11.51 12.95 -11.84
CA GLU A 26 11.00 12.30 -10.65
C GLU A 26 9.87 11.31 -11.01
N ASP A 27 9.79 10.23 -10.22
CA ASP A 27 8.71 9.27 -10.31
C ASP A 27 7.36 9.95 -10.01
N ARG A 28 6.37 9.72 -10.87
CA ARG A 28 5.04 10.30 -10.74
C ARG A 28 4.16 9.41 -9.86
N LEU A 29 3.51 9.98 -8.84
CA LEU A 29 2.48 9.29 -8.07
C LEU A 29 1.25 9.03 -8.96
N LEU A 30 0.92 7.76 -9.17
CA LEU A 30 -0.25 7.33 -9.93
C LEU A 30 -1.49 7.30 -9.04
N GLY A 31 -1.35 6.80 -7.82
CA GLY A 31 -2.45 6.71 -6.88
C GLY A 31 -2.07 6.09 -5.55
N VAL A 32 -3.03 6.02 -4.65
CA VAL A 32 -2.87 5.50 -3.29
C VAL A 32 -3.94 4.47 -2.98
N ALA A 33 -3.56 3.41 -2.28
CA ALA A 33 -4.42 2.34 -1.78
C ALA A 33 -4.22 2.20 -0.27
N PRO A 34 -5.22 2.56 0.57
CA PRO A 34 -5.11 2.50 2.03
C PRO A 34 -5.56 1.13 2.57
N ALA A 35 -4.65 0.42 3.23
CA ALA A 35 -4.90 -0.86 3.90
C ALA A 35 -5.16 -0.66 5.39
N PHE A 36 -6.41 -0.81 5.83
CA PHE A 36 -6.79 -0.60 7.23
C PHE A 36 -6.31 -1.73 8.13
N LEU A 37 -5.87 -1.38 9.34
CA LEU A 37 -5.18 -2.31 10.25
C LEU A 37 -6.08 -2.88 11.35
N GLN A 38 -7.35 -2.47 11.39
CA GLN A 38 -8.24 -2.80 12.51
C GLN A 38 -8.35 -4.29 12.77
N ALA A 39 -8.45 -5.08 11.71
CA ALA A 39 -8.49 -6.54 11.78
C ALA A 39 -7.27 -7.13 12.53
N LEU A 40 -6.07 -6.56 12.35
CA LEU A 40 -4.87 -7.01 13.07
C LEU A 40 -4.96 -6.76 14.58
N GLY A 41 -5.69 -5.74 15.04
CA GLY A 41 -5.95 -5.49 16.45
C GLY A 41 -6.71 -6.64 17.14
N TYR A 42 -7.44 -7.45 16.37
CA TYR A 42 -8.14 -8.64 16.83
C TYR A 42 -7.39 -9.93 16.46
N ARG A 43 -6.13 -9.83 16.00
CA ARG A 43 -5.35 -10.92 15.39
C ARG A 43 -6.08 -11.63 14.23
N LEU A 44 -6.85 -10.87 13.45
CA LEU A 44 -7.44 -11.38 12.22
C LEU A 44 -6.48 -11.16 11.05
N ASP A 45 -6.47 -12.13 10.16
CA ASP A 45 -5.87 -12.06 8.85
C ASP A 45 -6.71 -11.20 7.90
N VAL A 46 -6.03 -10.48 7.00
CA VAL A 46 -6.64 -9.69 5.95
C VAL A 46 -6.06 -10.15 4.62
N ASP A 47 -6.92 -10.59 3.72
CA ASP A 47 -6.61 -10.85 2.32
C ASP A 47 -7.67 -10.13 1.49
N ASP A 48 -7.31 -8.98 0.91
CA ASP A 48 -8.26 -8.12 0.22
C ASP A 48 -7.64 -7.43 -1.00
N LYS A 49 -8.51 -6.89 -1.84
CA LYS A 49 -8.16 -6.12 -3.04
C LYS A 49 -8.54 -4.67 -2.84
N LEU A 50 -7.54 -3.80 -2.82
CA LEU A 50 -7.71 -2.36 -2.68
C LEU A 50 -7.80 -1.71 -4.04
N VAL A 51 -8.77 -0.81 -4.18
CA VAL A 51 -8.81 0.10 -5.31
C VAL A 51 -7.68 1.12 -5.13
N VAL A 52 -6.84 1.25 -6.15
CA VAL A 52 -5.83 2.31 -6.24
C VAL A 52 -6.51 3.53 -6.81
N THR A 53 -6.53 4.61 -6.04
CA THR A 53 -7.23 5.85 -6.42
C THR A 53 -6.23 6.96 -6.70
N SER A 54 -6.42 7.68 -7.80
CA SER A 54 -5.68 8.90 -8.15
C SER A 54 -5.96 10.01 -7.12
N ILE A 55 -5.11 11.03 -7.12
CA ILE A 55 -5.32 12.27 -6.35
C ILE A 55 -6.66 12.94 -6.75
N GLU A 56 -7.11 12.72 -7.98
CA GLU A 56 -8.38 13.25 -8.51
C GLU A 56 -9.61 12.42 -8.11
N GLY A 57 -9.42 11.30 -7.40
CA GLY A 57 -10.50 10.41 -6.97
C GLY A 57 -10.90 9.36 -8.01
N GLU A 58 -10.21 9.32 -9.16
CA GLU A 58 -10.43 8.30 -10.19
C GLU A 58 -9.77 6.97 -9.82
N GLU A 59 -10.43 5.87 -10.15
CA GLU A 59 -9.85 4.54 -10.06
C GLU A 59 -8.77 4.36 -11.15
N VAL A 60 -7.56 4.04 -10.72
CA VAL A 60 -6.41 3.83 -11.61
C VAL A 60 -5.92 2.38 -11.62
N GLY A 61 -6.30 1.57 -10.64
CA GLY A 61 -5.93 0.16 -10.58
C GLY A 61 -6.48 -0.58 -9.37
N THR A 62 -6.05 -1.82 -9.19
CA THR A 62 -6.38 -2.68 -8.06
C THR A 62 -5.12 -3.34 -7.50
N LEU A 63 -4.88 -3.24 -6.20
CA LEU A 63 -3.77 -3.83 -5.47
C LEU A 63 -4.28 -4.99 -4.61
N SER A 64 -3.76 -6.19 -4.81
CA SER A 64 -4.00 -7.35 -3.95
C SER A 64 -2.92 -7.42 -2.87
N PHE A 65 -3.33 -7.40 -1.60
CA PHE A 65 -2.42 -7.37 -0.46
C PHE A 65 -2.89 -8.30 0.64
N GLN A 66 -1.96 -8.66 1.53
CA GLN A 66 -2.21 -9.51 2.68
C GLN A 66 -1.59 -8.93 3.94
N LEU A 67 -2.33 -8.97 5.05
CA LEU A 67 -1.83 -8.69 6.39
C LEU A 67 -2.12 -9.90 7.27
N ILE A 68 -1.06 -10.57 7.72
CA ILE A 68 -1.19 -11.85 8.43
C ILE A 68 -0.50 -11.71 9.78
N PRO A 69 -1.23 -11.76 10.91
CA PRO A 69 -0.61 -11.93 12.22
C PRO A 69 0.31 -13.15 12.20
N CYS A 70 1.54 -12.99 12.66
CA CYS A 70 2.51 -14.07 12.67
C CYS A 70 3.32 -14.11 13.98
N THR A 71 4.04 -15.20 14.16
CA THR A 71 5.06 -15.30 15.19
C THR A 71 6.32 -14.55 14.78
N ARG A 72 7.27 -14.37 15.72
CA ARG A 72 8.58 -13.77 15.43
C ARG A 72 9.32 -14.45 14.27
N SER A 73 9.09 -15.74 14.05
CA SER A 73 9.70 -16.52 12.98
C SER A 73 8.98 -16.36 11.61
N GLY A 74 7.94 -15.54 11.54
CA GLY A 74 7.15 -15.30 10.32
C GLY A 74 6.12 -16.38 10.01
N LYS A 75 5.95 -17.39 10.88
CA LYS A 75 4.89 -18.40 10.73
C LYS A 75 3.53 -17.79 11.08
N PRO A 76 2.53 -17.87 10.20
CA PRO A 76 1.17 -17.45 10.51
C PRO A 76 0.65 -18.13 11.77
N TRP A 77 -0.10 -17.42 12.61
CA TRP A 77 -0.75 -18.03 13.77
C TRP A 77 -1.78 -19.09 13.36
N SER A 78 -2.41 -18.94 12.19
CA SER A 78 -3.33 -19.94 11.62
C SER A 78 -2.68 -21.32 11.41
N GLU A 79 -1.39 -21.39 11.11
CA GLU A 79 -0.66 -22.65 10.89
C GLU A 79 -0.19 -23.32 12.19
N LEU A 80 -0.13 -22.59 13.30
CA LEU A 80 0.28 -23.13 14.61
C LEU A 80 -0.87 -23.82 15.35
N GLY A 81 -2.10 -23.71 14.83
CA GLY A 81 -3.34 -24.27 15.37
C GLY A 81 -3.49 -25.80 15.34
N ALA A 82 -2.44 -26.57 15.02
CA ALA A 82 -2.49 -28.04 15.04
C ALA A 82 -1.92 -28.70 16.32
N SER A 83 -1.39 -27.93 17.29
CA SER A 83 -0.64 -28.51 18.42
C SER A 83 -0.99 -28.01 19.84
N GLY A 84 -2.14 -27.40 20.11
CA GLY A 84 -2.42 -27.06 21.52
C GLY A 84 -3.77 -26.54 21.97
N SER A 85 -4.59 -25.91 21.12
CA SER A 85 -5.96 -25.52 21.53
C SER A 85 -6.78 -25.19 20.29
N GLY A 86 -7.73 -26.08 19.95
CA GLY A 86 -8.57 -26.03 18.75
C GLY A 86 -9.60 -24.91 18.70
N HIS A 87 -9.39 -23.77 19.36
CA HIS A 87 -10.27 -22.61 19.33
C HIS A 87 -9.44 -21.32 19.53
N GLY A 88 -9.61 -20.33 18.66
CA GLY A 88 -9.45 -18.91 18.99
C GLY A 88 -8.05 -18.42 19.34
N ASP A 89 -7.21 -18.16 18.32
CA ASP A 89 -6.04 -17.28 18.47
C ASP A 89 -6.34 -15.83 18.05
N PHE A 90 -7.62 -15.51 17.90
CA PHE A 90 -8.10 -14.16 17.71
C PHE A 90 -8.56 -13.61 19.07
N VAL A 91 -8.46 -12.29 19.20
CA VAL A 91 -8.72 -11.58 20.44
C VAL A 91 -10.09 -10.90 20.31
N ASP A 92 -10.89 -10.89 21.38
CA ASP A 92 -12.20 -10.22 21.40
C ASP A 92 -12.08 -8.73 21.73
N ASP A 93 -11.15 -8.35 22.61
CA ASP A 93 -10.80 -6.95 22.91
C ASP A 93 -9.33 -6.63 22.57
N PRO A 94 -9.03 -5.70 21.63
CA PRO A 94 -7.66 -5.34 21.27
C PRO A 94 -6.77 -4.94 22.45
N ASN A 95 -7.35 -4.50 23.57
CA ASN A 95 -6.61 -4.17 24.79
C ASN A 95 -5.86 -5.38 25.40
N GLU A 96 -6.28 -6.61 25.13
CA GLU A 96 -5.59 -7.82 25.60
C GLU A 96 -4.18 -7.96 25.00
N LEU A 97 -3.91 -7.28 23.89
CA LEU A 97 -2.59 -7.26 23.26
C LEU A 97 -1.60 -6.34 24.00
N LEU A 98 -2.04 -5.48 24.92
CA LEU A 98 -1.17 -4.56 25.66
C LEU A 98 -0.07 -5.31 26.40
N GLY A 99 1.18 -4.86 26.22
CA GLY A 99 2.34 -5.47 26.87
C GLY A 99 2.81 -6.78 26.23
N GLN A 100 2.11 -7.31 25.23
CA GLN A 100 2.51 -8.53 24.52
C GLN A 100 3.33 -8.21 23.27
N PRO A 101 4.24 -9.12 22.85
CA PRO A 101 4.89 -9.04 21.55
C PRO A 101 3.88 -9.33 20.45
N PHE A 102 3.92 -8.55 19.39
CA PHE A 102 3.05 -8.72 18.23
C PHE A 102 3.83 -8.57 16.94
N HIS A 103 3.65 -9.53 16.05
CA HIS A 103 4.29 -9.53 14.75
C HIS A 103 3.23 -9.76 13.68
N PHE A 104 3.40 -9.12 12.53
CA PHE A 104 2.53 -9.35 11.39
C PHE A 104 3.34 -9.25 10.10
N LYS A 105 2.90 -10.02 9.10
CA LYS A 105 3.48 -10.09 7.78
C LYS A 105 2.63 -9.24 6.84
N ILE A 106 3.29 -8.40 6.06
CA ILE A 106 2.73 -7.64 4.95
C ILE A 106 3.13 -8.36 3.67
N GLY A 107 2.13 -8.82 2.92
CA GLY A 107 2.26 -9.42 1.60
C GLY A 107 1.72 -8.49 0.53
N ILE A 108 2.42 -8.35 -0.59
CA ILE A 108 1.87 -7.76 -1.82
C ILE A 108 1.91 -8.86 -2.87
N THR A 109 0.75 -9.17 -3.45
CA THR A 109 0.59 -10.34 -4.32
C THR A 109 0.45 -9.95 -5.78
N ASP A 110 -0.42 -8.97 -6.07
CA ASP A 110 -0.76 -8.60 -7.45
C ASP A 110 -1.08 -7.10 -7.54
N LEU A 111 -0.76 -6.48 -8.67
CA LEU A 111 -1.12 -5.10 -8.98
C LEU A 111 -1.64 -5.01 -10.41
N ASP A 112 -2.91 -4.66 -10.56
CA ASP A 112 -3.54 -4.42 -11.86
C ASP A 112 -3.71 -2.90 -12.07
N ILE A 113 -3.35 -2.39 -13.25
CA ILE A 113 -3.43 -0.95 -13.56
C ILE A 113 -4.23 -0.79 -14.86
N LEU A 114 -5.31 -0.01 -14.81
CA LEU A 114 -6.27 0.13 -15.92
C LEU A 114 -5.66 0.78 -17.17
N LYS A 115 -4.67 1.68 -17.01
CA LYS A 115 -3.99 2.39 -18.11
C LYS A 115 -2.51 2.01 -18.17
N ALA A 116 -2.23 0.70 -18.26
CA ALA A 116 -0.86 0.17 -18.18
C ALA A 116 0.00 0.32 -19.45
N HIS A 117 -0.57 0.78 -20.57
CA HIS A 117 0.02 0.67 -21.90
C HIS A 117 1.40 1.35 -22.08
N ASP A 118 1.73 2.36 -21.25
CA ASP A 118 2.96 3.14 -21.38
C ASP A 118 3.83 3.12 -20.10
N LEU A 119 3.58 2.19 -19.17
CA LEU A 119 4.28 2.18 -17.88
C LEU A 119 5.67 1.55 -18.01
N THR A 120 6.71 2.38 -17.81
CA THR A 120 8.10 1.94 -17.98
C THR A 120 8.67 1.24 -16.74
N LYS A 121 8.36 1.75 -15.55
CA LYS A 121 8.72 1.13 -14.27
C LYS A 121 7.69 1.55 -13.24
N VAL A 122 7.11 0.58 -12.54
CA VAL A 122 6.15 0.82 -11.45
C VAL A 122 6.81 0.46 -10.14
N THR A 123 6.63 1.29 -9.12
CA THR A 123 7.11 1.02 -7.77
C THR A 123 6.01 1.29 -6.76
N ILE A 124 5.89 0.45 -5.74
CA ILE A 124 5.04 0.71 -4.58
C ILE A 124 5.92 1.20 -3.45
N ARG A 125 5.50 2.28 -2.78
CA ARG A 125 6.16 2.81 -1.59
C ARG A 125 5.18 2.81 -0.42
N TYR A 126 5.61 2.27 0.71
CA TYR A 126 4.83 2.30 1.94
C TYR A 126 5.75 2.39 3.16
N ARG A 127 5.17 2.77 4.30
CA ARG A 127 5.83 2.84 5.59
C ARG A 127 4.90 2.31 6.67
N VAL A 128 5.47 1.76 7.72
CA VAL A 128 4.70 1.21 8.83
C VAL A 128 5.03 2.01 10.09
N PHE A 129 4.05 2.20 10.97
CA PHE A 129 4.20 2.72 12.34
C PHE A 129 5.44 3.62 12.62
N LYS A 130 5.32 4.93 12.36
CA LYS A 130 6.36 5.94 12.63
C LYS A 130 7.75 5.68 11.99
N GLU A 131 7.87 4.74 11.06
CA GLU A 131 9.11 4.54 10.29
C GLU A 131 9.46 5.78 9.46
N THR A 132 10.76 6.10 9.44
CA THR A 132 11.31 7.15 8.58
C THR A 132 11.55 6.66 7.16
N ASP A 133 11.94 5.40 7.03
CA ASP A 133 12.40 4.82 5.78
C ASP A 133 11.24 4.22 4.99
N TRP A 134 11.21 4.51 3.70
CA TRP A 134 10.23 3.95 2.79
C TRP A 134 10.62 2.53 2.40
N THR A 135 9.69 1.59 2.52
CA THR A 135 9.80 0.31 1.85
C THR A 135 9.40 0.49 0.39
N ILE A 136 10.33 0.19 -0.52
CA ILE A 136 10.13 0.31 -1.97
C ILE A 136 10.05 -1.10 -2.55
N VAL A 137 8.97 -1.37 -3.27
CA VAL A 137 8.75 -2.63 -3.99
C VAL A 137 8.74 -2.31 -5.47
N GLU A 138 9.70 -2.86 -6.21
CA GLU A 138 9.84 -2.59 -7.63
C GLU A 138 9.19 -3.69 -8.47
N PHE A 139 8.39 -3.27 -9.44
CA PHE A 139 7.74 -4.19 -10.37
C PHE A 139 8.63 -4.35 -11.61
N PRO A 140 8.94 -5.58 -12.05
CA PRO A 140 9.65 -5.82 -13.31
C PRO A 140 8.92 -5.18 -14.49
N LYS A 141 9.68 -4.66 -15.47
CA LYS A 141 9.10 -3.97 -16.64
C LYS A 141 8.12 -4.83 -17.44
N ASP A 142 8.36 -6.14 -17.46
CA ASP A 142 7.54 -7.09 -18.20
C ASP A 142 6.27 -7.50 -17.46
N TYR A 143 6.12 -7.12 -16.19
CA TYR A 143 4.99 -7.50 -15.34
C TYR A 143 3.64 -7.08 -15.93
N PHE A 144 3.57 -5.87 -16.49
CA PHE A 144 2.36 -5.35 -17.14
C PHE A 144 2.24 -5.72 -18.62
N ARG A 145 3.30 -6.31 -19.21
CA ARG A 145 3.35 -6.64 -20.65
C ARG A 145 2.95 -8.08 -20.93
N GLY A 146 3.18 -9.00 -19.99
CA GLY A 146 2.79 -10.41 -20.15
C GLY A 146 1.40 -10.72 -19.61
N GLY A 147 0.78 -11.74 -20.19
CA GLY A 147 -0.46 -12.33 -19.65
C GLY A 147 -0.27 -12.95 -18.26
N THR A 148 -1.33 -13.58 -17.75
CA THR A 148 -1.53 -14.12 -16.38
C THR A 148 -0.30 -14.79 -15.75
N SER A 149 0.60 -15.40 -16.52
CA SER A 149 1.82 -16.07 -16.04
C SER A 149 2.87 -15.16 -15.37
N ILE A 150 2.89 -13.84 -15.62
CA ILE A 150 3.90 -12.94 -15.02
C ILE A 150 3.44 -12.34 -13.68
N ARG A 151 2.13 -12.42 -13.37
CA ARG A 151 1.52 -11.85 -12.16
C ARG A 151 2.05 -12.44 -10.85
N HIS A 152 2.59 -13.66 -10.88
CA HIS A 152 3.13 -14.37 -9.70
C HIS A 152 4.58 -14.02 -9.32
N LEU A 153 5.25 -13.08 -10.00
CA LEU A 153 6.69 -12.85 -9.81
C LEU A 153 7.05 -11.98 -8.58
N ILE A 154 6.07 -11.30 -7.98
CA ILE A 154 6.30 -10.22 -7.00
C ILE A 154 5.72 -10.62 -5.64
N ASP A 155 5.94 -11.86 -5.18
CA ASP A 155 5.57 -12.27 -3.82
C ASP A 155 6.45 -11.51 -2.80
N HIS A 156 6.15 -10.23 -2.61
CA HIS A 156 6.85 -9.35 -1.70
C HIS A 156 6.29 -9.57 -0.31
N THR A 157 7.17 -9.99 0.58
CA THR A 157 6.84 -10.30 1.97
C THR A 157 7.75 -9.49 2.90
N ARG A 158 7.13 -8.76 3.83
CA ARG A 158 7.84 -8.04 4.91
C ARG A 158 7.23 -8.39 6.26
N ILE A 159 8.06 -8.77 7.23
CA ILE A 159 7.61 -9.00 8.61
C ILE A 159 7.88 -7.74 9.42
N VAL A 160 6.83 -7.24 10.09
CA VAL A 160 6.90 -6.14 11.05
C VAL A 160 6.88 -6.76 12.44
N SER A 161 7.83 -6.36 13.27
CA SER A 161 7.99 -6.88 14.63
C SER A 161 7.84 -5.77 15.65
N ILE A 162 6.83 -5.89 16.52
CA ILE A 162 6.58 -5.00 17.64
C ILE A 162 6.89 -5.79 18.92
N PRO A 163 8.03 -5.52 19.59
CA PRO A 163 8.45 -6.29 20.77
C PRO A 163 7.44 -6.20 21.92
N GLN A 164 6.78 -5.06 22.05
CA GLN A 164 5.78 -4.82 23.09
C GLN A 164 4.75 -3.81 22.58
N ILE A 165 3.48 -4.21 22.53
CA ILE A 165 2.38 -3.32 22.19
C ILE A 165 2.14 -2.30 23.31
N THR A 166 2.03 -1.04 22.91
CA THR A 166 1.63 0.09 23.75
C THR A 166 0.28 0.64 23.29
N PHE A 167 -0.32 1.55 24.06
CA PHE A 167 -1.56 2.23 23.64
C PHE A 167 -1.44 2.94 22.29
N GLU A 168 -0.27 3.49 21.95
CA GLU A 168 -0.05 4.10 20.62
C GLU A 168 -0.11 3.08 19.49
N HIS A 169 0.37 1.85 19.73
CA HIS A 169 0.29 0.79 18.75
C HIS A 169 -1.16 0.31 18.58
N LEU A 170 -1.93 0.23 19.68
CA LEU A 170 -3.36 -0.10 19.59
C LEU A 170 -4.15 0.96 18.83
N ASP A 171 -3.90 2.24 19.10
CA ASP A 171 -4.52 3.33 18.35
C ASP A 171 -4.16 3.26 16.85
N TYR A 172 -2.90 2.94 16.54
CA TYR A 172 -2.46 2.69 15.17
C TYR A 172 -3.20 1.52 14.51
N LEU A 173 -3.36 0.40 15.20
CA LEU A 173 -4.11 -0.74 14.65
C LEU A 173 -5.59 -0.39 14.47
N ALA A 174 -6.22 0.31 15.42
CA ALA A 174 -7.65 0.59 15.41
C ALA A 174 -8.06 1.68 14.40
N ASN A 175 -7.27 2.75 14.28
CA ASN A 175 -7.69 3.98 13.60
C ASN A 175 -6.86 4.32 12.35
N HIS A 176 -5.74 3.64 12.12
CA HIS A 176 -4.86 3.96 11.00
C HIS A 176 -4.84 2.85 9.93
N CYS A 177 -4.21 3.20 8.82
CA CYS A 177 -3.98 2.33 7.67
C CYS A 177 -2.51 2.41 7.23
N ILE A 178 -2.06 1.39 6.50
CA ILE A 178 -0.84 1.45 5.70
C ILE A 178 -1.24 1.96 4.32
N CYS A 179 -0.71 3.12 3.92
CA CYS A 179 -0.95 3.65 2.58
C CYS A 179 0.09 3.10 1.60
N PHE A 180 -0.36 2.27 0.66
CA PHE A 180 0.43 1.86 -0.49
C PHE A 180 0.36 2.93 -1.56
N MET A 181 1.47 3.60 -1.82
CA MET A 181 1.55 4.61 -2.88
C MET A 181 2.18 3.99 -4.13
N VAL A 182 1.45 4.04 -5.24
CA VAL A 182 1.89 3.49 -6.52
C VAL A 182 2.53 4.62 -7.33
N TYR A 183 3.81 4.47 -7.64
CA TYR A 183 4.60 5.39 -8.43
C TYR A 183 4.94 4.79 -9.79
N VAL A 184 5.02 5.65 -10.80
CA VAL A 184 5.43 5.30 -12.15
C VAL A 184 6.62 6.16 -12.54
N SER A 185 7.69 5.52 -12.99
CA SER A 185 8.84 6.22 -13.52
C SER A 185 8.52 6.76 -14.92
N GLN A 186 8.84 8.04 -15.11
CA GLN A 186 8.69 8.69 -16.41
C GLN A 186 9.89 8.29 -17.26
N ALA A 187 9.66 7.53 -18.33
CA ALA A 187 10.71 7.28 -19.31
C ALA A 187 11.14 8.60 -19.95
N GLU A 188 12.44 8.74 -20.18
CA GLU A 188 13.01 9.76 -21.05
C GLU A 188 12.62 9.45 -22.51
N ASP A 189 11.37 9.69 -22.90
CA ASP A 189 11.04 9.70 -24.31
C ASP A 189 11.58 11.01 -24.89
N VAL A 190 12.68 10.89 -25.64
CA VAL A 190 13.40 11.98 -26.31
C VAL A 190 12.55 12.52 -27.46
N LYS A 191 11.45 13.22 -27.14
CA LYS A 191 10.78 14.18 -28.02
C LYS A 191 10.17 15.28 -27.16
N SER A 192 11.00 16.26 -26.81
CA SER A 192 10.58 17.55 -26.28
C SER A 192 9.67 18.26 -27.29
N HIS A 193 8.37 18.01 -27.22
CA HIS A 193 7.38 18.96 -27.70
C HIS A 193 6.91 19.79 -26.52
N ILE A 194 7.24 21.07 -26.59
CA ILE A 194 6.89 22.14 -25.66
C ILE A 194 5.38 22.10 -25.36
N SER A 195 4.99 21.80 -24.13
CA SER A 195 3.65 22.09 -23.59
C SER A 195 3.74 22.94 -22.32
N SER A 196 3.92 24.23 -22.58
CA SER A 196 3.55 25.41 -21.79
C SER A 196 2.87 25.21 -20.42
N THR A 197 3.51 25.75 -19.37
CA THR A 197 2.95 26.46 -18.18
C THR A 197 1.83 25.83 -17.33
N LYS A 198 1.25 24.69 -17.68
CA LYS A 198 0.23 24.00 -16.88
C LYS A 198 0.83 23.02 -15.88
N GLU A 199 2.01 22.49 -16.16
CA GLU A 199 2.65 21.41 -15.38
C GLU A 199 3.30 21.88 -14.08
N PHE A 200 3.67 23.15 -13.97
CA PHE A 200 4.16 23.70 -12.70
C PHE A 200 3.06 23.76 -11.62
N SER A 201 1.79 23.83 -12.05
CA SER A 201 0.66 23.85 -11.12
C SER A 201 0.30 22.46 -10.56
N SER A 202 0.63 21.38 -11.27
CA SER A 202 0.35 20.01 -10.80
C SER A 202 1.39 19.53 -9.77
N VAL A 203 2.64 19.97 -9.88
CA VAL A 203 3.73 19.64 -8.92
C VAL A 203 3.53 20.35 -7.57
N VAL A 204 3.11 21.63 -7.57
CA VAL A 204 2.79 22.32 -6.30
C VAL A 204 1.54 21.72 -5.64
N ARG A 205 0.59 21.21 -6.45
CA ARG A 205 -0.57 20.47 -5.95
C ARG A 205 -0.20 19.11 -5.38
N SER A 206 0.76 18.37 -5.94
CA SER A 206 1.10 17.01 -5.45
C SER A 206 1.68 17.02 -4.03
N VAL A 207 2.53 17.99 -3.70
CA VAL A 207 3.14 18.14 -2.35
C VAL A 207 2.10 18.59 -1.30
N GLN A 208 1.11 19.40 -1.70
CA GLN A 208 0.02 19.84 -0.81
C GLN A 208 -1.15 18.85 -0.74
N ALA A 209 -1.41 18.09 -1.80
CA ALA A 209 -2.49 17.12 -1.91
C ALA A 209 -2.18 15.78 -1.22
N SER A 210 -0.91 15.50 -0.92
CA SER A 210 -0.53 14.43 0.01
C SER A 210 -1.20 14.59 1.39
N ARG A 211 -1.67 15.80 1.75
CA ARG A 211 -2.43 16.08 2.98
C ARG A 211 -3.95 16.04 2.81
N ARG A 212 -4.48 15.81 1.61
CA ARG A 212 -5.92 15.81 1.33
C ARG A 212 -6.30 14.62 0.45
N TYR A 213 -6.22 13.43 1.05
CA TYR A 213 -7.16 12.37 0.71
C TYR A 213 -8.57 12.98 0.72
N SER A 214 -9.40 12.71 -0.29
CA SER A 214 -10.82 13.05 -0.24
C SER A 214 -11.39 12.42 1.04
N ARG A 215 -11.72 13.27 2.02
CA ARG A 215 -12.13 12.83 3.37
C ARG A 215 -13.33 11.87 3.28
N VAL A 216 -14.21 12.10 2.32
CA VAL A 216 -15.45 11.34 2.10
C VAL A 216 -15.15 9.90 1.64
N GLN A 217 -14.29 9.71 0.64
CA GLN A 217 -13.96 8.36 0.17
C GLN A 217 -13.15 7.59 1.22
N ALA A 218 -12.22 8.25 1.92
CA ALA A 218 -11.46 7.62 3.00
C ALA A 218 -12.35 7.17 4.16
N GLU A 219 -13.35 7.98 4.52
CA GLU A 219 -14.35 7.66 5.55
C GLU A 219 -15.20 6.45 5.13
N GLU A 220 -15.71 6.40 3.88
CA GLU A 220 -16.47 5.25 3.35
C GLU A 220 -15.66 3.94 3.36
N TYR A 221 -14.40 3.97 2.93
CA TYR A 221 -13.53 2.79 2.95
C TYR A 221 -13.18 2.35 4.39
N CYS A 222 -13.03 3.31 5.32
CA CYS A 222 -12.82 3.01 6.74
C CYS A 222 -14.03 2.30 7.34
N ASP A 223 -15.22 2.83 7.09
CA ASP A 223 -16.48 2.29 7.60
C ASP A 223 -16.77 0.90 7.04
N MET A 224 -16.52 0.67 5.74
CA MET A 224 -16.67 -0.65 5.15
C MET A 224 -15.72 -1.67 5.81
N ASN A 225 -14.46 -1.30 6.06
CA ASN A 225 -13.50 -2.21 6.69
C ASN A 225 -13.81 -2.47 8.17
N ARG A 226 -14.34 -1.46 8.88
CA ARG A 226 -14.92 -1.61 10.22
C ARG A 226 -16.04 -2.66 10.22
N LEU A 227 -17.01 -2.51 9.32
CA LEU A 227 -18.13 -3.44 9.18
C LEU A 227 -17.66 -4.85 8.83
N LYS A 228 -16.72 -5.02 7.89
CA LYS A 228 -16.14 -6.32 7.55
C LYS A 228 -15.49 -6.99 8.78
N THR A 229 -14.76 -6.22 9.57
CA THR A 229 -14.11 -6.70 10.79
C THR A 229 -15.15 -7.16 11.82
N GLU A 230 -16.15 -6.33 12.11
CA GLU A 230 -17.24 -6.66 13.04
C GLU A 230 -18.02 -7.90 12.61
N LEU A 231 -18.37 -8.00 11.31
CA LEU A 231 -19.04 -9.18 10.77
C LEU A 231 -18.19 -10.45 10.94
N THR A 232 -16.88 -10.35 10.74
CA THR A 232 -15.97 -11.48 10.91
C THR A 232 -15.90 -11.92 12.38
N LEU A 233 -15.87 -10.96 13.32
CA LEU A 233 -15.91 -11.24 14.75
C LEU A 233 -17.24 -11.90 15.17
N ILE A 234 -18.37 -11.39 14.67
CA ILE A 234 -19.70 -11.96 14.94
C ILE A 234 -19.80 -13.39 14.38
N GLN A 235 -19.36 -13.61 13.14
CA GLN A 235 -19.37 -14.93 12.52
C GLN A 235 -18.55 -15.93 13.34
N ARG A 236 -17.32 -15.57 13.73
CA ARG A 236 -16.47 -16.44 14.56
C ARG A 236 -17.02 -16.66 15.97
N SER A 237 -17.72 -15.67 16.53
CA SER A 237 -18.41 -15.81 17.81
C SER A 237 -19.57 -16.81 17.71
N LEU A 238 -20.37 -16.72 16.64
CA LEU A 238 -21.44 -17.68 16.37
C LEU A 238 -20.90 -19.10 16.19
N ASP A 239 -19.82 -19.27 15.43
CA ASP A 239 -19.18 -20.58 15.22
C ASP A 239 -18.69 -21.19 16.54
N ARG A 240 -18.14 -20.37 17.46
CA ARG A 240 -17.79 -20.80 18.82
C ARG A 240 -19.01 -21.30 19.59
N HIS A 241 -20.12 -20.58 19.55
CA HIS A 241 -21.35 -20.98 20.25
C HIS A 241 -21.97 -22.27 19.68
N VAL A 242 -21.96 -22.45 18.36
CA VAL A 242 -22.45 -23.67 17.70
C VAL A 242 -21.61 -24.88 18.13
N ALA A 243 -20.28 -24.76 18.13
CA ALA A 243 -19.38 -25.84 18.55
C ALA A 243 -19.59 -26.28 20.00
N VAL A 244 -19.84 -25.33 20.92
CA VAL A 244 -20.17 -25.63 22.32
C VAL A 244 -21.53 -26.33 22.44
N GLY A 245 -22.51 -25.94 21.63
CA GLY A 245 -23.83 -26.56 21.60
C GLY A 245 -23.82 -28.01 21.09
N GLU A 246 -22.91 -28.35 20.18
CA GLU A 246 -22.71 -29.72 19.69
C GLU A 246 -22.02 -30.63 20.71
N GLN A 247 -21.13 -30.10 21.56
CA GLN A 247 -20.48 -30.86 22.63
C GLN A 247 -21.40 -31.19 23.81
N LEU A 248 -22.55 -30.51 23.92
CA LEU A 248 -23.54 -30.69 24.99
C LEU A 248 -24.71 -31.62 24.60
N ARG A 249 -24.72 -32.17 23.38
CA ARG A 249 -25.69 -33.16 22.90
C ARG A 249 -25.09 -34.55 22.83
#